data_AF-A0A382QL53-F1
#
_entry.id   AF-A0A382QL53-F1
#
_cell.length_a   1.000
_cell.length_b   1.000
_cell.length_c   1.000
_cell.angle_alpha   90.00
_cell.angle_beta   90.00
_cell.angle_gamma   90.00
#
_symmetry.space_group_name_H-M   'P 1'
#
loop_
_entity.id
_entity.type
_entity.pdbx_description
1 polymer ?
#
loop_
_entity_poly.entity_id
_entity_poly.type
_entity_poly.pdbx_seq_one_letter_code
_entity_poly.pdbx_strand_id
1 'polypeptide(L)'
;MMKKLIPTVCILALGIASPVFAAEKEEAKKVAKKQKPRIEVCFVLDTTGSMGGLIAGAKEKIWSMANEMISAKPTPEIRIGLIGYRDKTDAYVTKVYQLSNDIDDIYGKLMAFQAQGGGDTPESVNQALNEAVTKMEWSKSRDVLKVIFLVGDAPPHMDYKQDVKYPDSCKLAMKKDIIVNTIQCGSMGSTTP
;
A
#
# COMPACT_ATOMS: atom_id res chain seq x y z
N MET A 1 -79.02 4.45 -60.95
CA MET A 1 -77.54 4.61 -60.83
C MET A 1 -77.10 3.90 -59.57
N MET A 2 -76.91 2.58 -59.61
CA MET A 2 -75.67 1.87 -59.94
C MET A 2 -74.50 2.12 -58.96
N LYS A 3 -74.17 1.02 -58.25
CA LYS A 3 -72.87 0.56 -57.70
C LYS A 3 -72.75 0.64 -56.17
N LYS A 4 -72.29 -0.38 -55.45
CA LYS A 4 -71.99 -1.80 -55.71
C LYS A 4 -71.78 -2.45 -54.33
N LEU A 5 -72.24 -3.68 -54.20
CA LEU A 5 -71.99 -4.62 -53.09
C LEU A 5 -70.55 -5.15 -53.16
N ILE A 6 -69.84 -5.24 -52.03
CA ILE A 6 -68.69 -6.14 -51.83
C ILE A 6 -68.76 -6.72 -50.39
N PRO A 7 -68.64 -8.04 -50.20
CA PRO A 7 -68.72 -8.72 -48.91
C PRO A 7 -67.32 -9.07 -48.33
N THR A 8 -67.34 -9.58 -47.09
CA THR A 8 -66.35 -10.51 -46.52
C THR A 8 -65.08 -9.90 -45.91
N VAL A 9 -64.86 -10.15 -44.60
CA VAL A 9 -63.84 -11.08 -44.07
C VAL A 9 -63.67 -10.83 -42.55
N CYS A 10 -64.12 -11.81 -41.75
CA CYS A 10 -63.59 -12.05 -40.41
C CYS A 10 -62.17 -12.63 -40.53
N ILE A 11 -61.18 -12.02 -39.87
CA ILE A 11 -59.98 -12.74 -39.42
C ILE A 11 -59.76 -12.42 -37.95
N LEU A 12 -60.02 -13.43 -37.11
CA LEU A 12 -59.40 -13.57 -35.79
C LEU A 12 -57.89 -13.63 -35.99
N ALA A 13 -57.15 -12.66 -35.45
CA ALA A 13 -55.72 -12.83 -35.22
C ALA A 13 -55.51 -13.29 -33.79
N LEU A 14 -55.24 -14.59 -33.64
CA LEU A 14 -54.70 -15.21 -32.44
C LEU A 14 -53.37 -14.54 -32.05
N GLY A 15 -53.11 -14.51 -30.74
CA GLY A 15 -51.92 -13.93 -30.15
C GLY A 15 -50.61 -14.51 -30.69
N ILE A 16 -49.66 -13.60 -30.84
CA ILE A 16 -48.22 -13.88 -30.82
C ILE A 16 -47.66 -13.11 -29.62
N ALA A 17 -47.59 -13.79 -28.47
CA ALA A 17 -46.75 -13.33 -27.38
C ALA A 17 -45.29 -13.50 -27.83
N SER A 18 -44.73 -12.44 -28.41
CA SER A 18 -43.33 -12.44 -28.85
C SER A 18 -42.40 -12.62 -27.64
N PRO A 19 -41.40 -13.52 -27.70
CA PRO A 19 -40.44 -13.71 -26.63
C PRO A 19 -39.35 -12.62 -26.75
N VAL A 20 -39.74 -11.34 -26.71
CA VAL A 20 -38.77 -10.23 -26.77
C VAL A 20 -38.15 -9.99 -25.40
N PHE A 21 -38.80 -10.43 -24.31
CA PHE A 21 -38.32 -10.23 -22.94
C PHE A 21 -37.24 -11.20 -22.46
N ALA A 22 -36.95 -12.28 -23.20
CA ALA A 22 -35.97 -13.28 -22.78
C ALA A 22 -34.53 -12.93 -23.21
N ALA A 23 -34.36 -12.22 -24.31
CA ALA A 23 -33.04 -11.91 -24.86
C ALA A 23 -32.33 -10.73 -24.14
N GLU A 24 -33.07 -9.76 -23.62
CA GLU A 24 -32.48 -8.63 -22.85
C GLU A 24 -31.87 -9.06 -21.50
N LYS A 25 -32.26 -10.22 -20.96
CA LYS A 25 -31.71 -10.72 -19.69
C LYS A 25 -30.36 -11.40 -19.81
N GLU A 26 -29.93 -11.80 -21.01
CA GLU A 26 -28.63 -12.46 -21.19
C GLU A 26 -27.45 -11.48 -21.38
N GLU A 27 -27.68 -10.27 -21.88
CA GLU A 27 -26.60 -9.26 -22.01
C GLU A 27 -26.23 -8.56 -20.68
N ALA A 28 -27.07 -8.67 -19.64
CA ALA A 28 -26.84 -8.04 -18.34
C ALA A 28 -25.93 -8.84 -17.38
N LYS A 29 -25.32 -9.95 -17.84
CA LYS A 29 -24.25 -10.66 -17.13
C LYS A 29 -22.87 -10.31 -17.71
N LYS A 30 -22.57 -9.02 -17.89
CA LYS A 30 -21.17 -8.58 -17.77
C LYS A 30 -20.76 -8.86 -16.32
N VAL A 31 -20.08 -9.99 -16.12
CA VAL A 31 -19.33 -10.28 -14.90
C VAL A 31 -18.40 -9.09 -14.70
N ALA A 32 -18.78 -8.14 -13.84
CA ALA A 32 -17.88 -7.14 -13.33
C ALA A 32 -16.76 -7.94 -12.67
N LYS A 33 -15.61 -8.05 -13.34
CA LYS A 33 -14.41 -8.64 -12.75
C LYS A 33 -14.19 -7.88 -11.45
N LYS A 34 -14.43 -8.53 -10.31
CA LYS A 34 -14.08 -7.97 -8.99
C LYS A 34 -12.61 -7.57 -9.10
N GLN A 35 -12.32 -6.27 -9.06
CA GLN A 35 -10.94 -5.80 -9.07
C GLN A 35 -10.24 -6.42 -7.86
N LYS A 36 -9.02 -6.93 -8.09
CA LYS A 36 -8.19 -7.42 -6.99
C LYS A 36 -7.92 -6.26 -6.03
N PRO A 37 -7.95 -6.48 -4.71
CA PRO A 37 -7.51 -5.46 -3.78
C PRO A 37 -6.08 -5.04 -4.11
N ARG A 38 -5.76 -3.76 -3.91
CA ARG A 38 -4.43 -3.23 -4.17
C ARG A 38 -3.82 -2.74 -2.87
N ILE A 39 -2.59 -3.16 -2.61
CA ILE A 39 -1.85 -2.81 -1.39
C ILE A 39 -0.50 -2.22 -1.79
N GLU A 40 -0.15 -1.12 -1.18
CA GLU A 40 1.18 -0.51 -1.27
C GLU A 40 1.72 -0.41 0.13
N VAL A 41 2.92 -0.93 0.34
CA VAL A 41 3.55 -0.93 1.66
C VAL A 41 4.98 -0.45 1.55
N CYS A 42 5.38 0.43 2.47
CA CYS A 42 6.75 0.86 2.63
C CYS A 42 7.24 0.44 4.02
N PHE A 43 8.31 -0.34 4.06
CA PHE A 43 9.02 -0.64 5.30
C PHE A 43 10.14 0.37 5.49
N VAL A 44 10.16 1.04 6.64
CA VAL A 44 11.19 2.02 7.01
C VAL A 44 11.98 1.40 8.15
N LEU A 45 13.17 0.89 7.86
CA LEU A 45 13.98 0.09 8.76
C LEU A 45 15.16 0.91 9.30
N ASP A 46 15.27 0.93 10.61
CA ASP A 46 16.46 1.37 11.32
C ASP A 46 17.63 0.42 11.03
N THR A 47 18.74 0.99 10.57
CA THR A 47 19.96 0.27 10.22
C THR A 47 21.18 0.83 10.94
N THR A 48 20.98 1.53 12.06
CA THR A 48 22.04 2.06 12.93
C THR A 48 22.72 0.92 13.70
N GLY A 49 23.80 1.23 14.42
CA GLY A 49 24.55 0.25 15.20
C GLY A 49 23.75 -0.40 16.35
N SER A 50 22.81 0.32 16.97
CA SER A 50 21.99 -0.19 18.09
C SER A 50 21.14 -1.39 17.67
N MET A 51 20.69 -1.39 16.42
CA MET A 51 19.96 -2.50 15.80
C MET A 51 20.78 -3.78 15.62
N GLY A 52 22.08 -3.83 15.95
CA GLY A 52 22.95 -5.00 15.73
C GLY A 52 22.33 -6.36 16.06
N GLY A 53 22.00 -6.60 17.33
CA GLY A 53 21.38 -7.86 17.77
C GLY A 53 19.90 -8.01 17.41
N LEU A 54 19.28 -6.96 16.87
CA LEU A 54 17.84 -6.86 16.63
C LEU A 54 17.48 -6.93 15.14
N ILE A 55 18.39 -6.52 14.25
CA ILE A 55 18.13 -6.30 12.83
C ILE A 55 17.78 -7.59 12.11
N ALA A 56 18.36 -8.72 12.51
CA ALA A 56 18.00 -10.03 11.96
C ALA A 56 16.52 -10.35 12.23
N GLY A 57 16.08 -10.23 13.48
CA GLY A 57 14.68 -10.42 13.85
C GLY A 57 13.74 -9.39 13.23
N ALA A 58 14.19 -8.13 13.10
CA ALA A 58 13.42 -7.09 12.42
C ALA A 58 13.18 -7.42 10.93
N LYS A 59 14.22 -7.88 10.22
CA LYS A 59 14.12 -8.32 8.83
C LYS A 59 13.20 -9.53 8.68
N GLU A 60 13.32 -10.53 9.56
CA GLU A 60 12.43 -11.69 9.57
C GLU A 60 10.97 -11.28 9.79
N LYS A 61 10.71 -10.34 10.72
CA LYS A 61 9.37 -9.83 10.98
C LYS A 61 8.80 -9.06 9.79
N ILE A 62 9.58 -8.16 9.19
CA ILE A 62 9.22 -7.43 7.97
C ILE A 62 8.83 -8.41 6.87
N TRP A 63 9.66 -9.44 6.65
CA TRP A 63 9.41 -10.44 5.62
C TRP A 63 8.17 -11.29 5.89
N SER A 64 7.94 -11.68 7.15
CA SER A 64 6.73 -12.38 7.56
C SER A 64 5.47 -11.54 7.28
N MET A 65 5.49 -10.25 7.59
CA MET A 65 4.37 -9.34 7.32
C MET A 65 4.13 -9.16 5.82
N ALA A 66 5.20 -9.02 5.03
CA ALA A 66 5.11 -8.97 3.57
C ALA A 66 4.41 -10.23 3.01
N ASN A 67 4.83 -11.41 3.46
CA ASN A 67 4.23 -12.68 3.03
C ASN A 67 2.76 -12.84 3.46
N GLU A 68 2.39 -12.35 4.65
CA GLU A 68 1.01 -12.33 5.11
C GLU A 68 0.14 -11.46 4.19
N MET A 69 0.61 -10.25 3.83
CA MET A 69 -0.10 -9.37 2.89
C MET A 69 -0.20 -9.97 1.49
N ILE A 70 0.87 -10.60 0.98
CA ILE A 70 0.87 -11.28 -0.34
C ILE A 70 -0.15 -12.43 -0.37
N SER A 71 -0.25 -13.18 0.73
CA SER A 71 -1.07 -14.39 0.83
C SER A 71 -2.52 -14.13 1.22
N ALA A 72 -2.87 -12.88 1.56
CA ALA A 72 -4.22 -12.48 1.94
C ALA A 72 -5.27 -12.86 0.88
N LYS A 73 -6.54 -13.01 1.32
CA LYS A 73 -7.67 -13.36 0.44
C LYS A 73 -8.75 -12.27 0.47
N PRO A 74 -9.28 -11.83 -0.69
CA PRO A 74 -8.85 -12.20 -2.05
C PRO A 74 -7.42 -11.72 -2.34
N THR A 75 -6.69 -12.48 -3.16
CA THR A 75 -5.26 -12.24 -3.42
C THR A 75 -5.04 -10.83 -3.99
N PRO A 76 -4.28 -9.96 -3.29
CA PRO A 76 -4.08 -8.59 -3.70
C PRO A 76 -3.02 -8.46 -4.78
N GLU A 77 -3.04 -7.33 -5.48
CA GLU A 77 -1.88 -6.80 -6.19
C GLU A 77 -1.08 -5.94 -5.21
N ILE A 78 0.17 -6.30 -4.96
CA ILE A 78 1.01 -5.64 -3.97
C ILE A 78 2.22 -4.95 -4.60
N ARG A 79 2.58 -3.77 -4.09
CA ARG A 79 3.89 -3.14 -4.30
C ARG A 79 4.56 -2.89 -2.96
N ILE A 80 5.83 -3.26 -2.85
CA ILE A 80 6.63 -3.10 -1.64
C ILE A 80 7.76 -2.13 -1.91
N GLY A 81 7.92 -1.16 -1.03
CA GLY A 81 9.01 -0.21 -0.99
C GLY A 81 9.78 -0.36 0.31
N LEU A 82 11.01 0.12 0.32
CA LEU A 82 11.91 -0.07 1.44
C LEU A 82 12.78 1.17 1.63
N ILE A 83 12.87 1.67 2.86
CA ILE A 83 13.83 2.69 3.26
C ILE A 83 14.66 2.12 4.39
N GLY A 84 15.98 2.09 4.22
CA GLY A 84 16.90 1.94 5.35
C GLY A 84 17.31 3.33 5.82
N TYR A 85 17.42 3.57 7.12
CA TYR A 85 17.94 4.83 7.64
C TYR A 85 19.01 4.62 8.72
N ARG A 86 19.86 5.64 8.85
CA ARG A 86 20.85 5.81 9.92
C ARG A 86 20.85 7.26 10.37
N ASP A 87 21.99 7.84 10.79
CA ASP A 87 22.09 9.25 11.15
C ASP A 87 22.89 10.10 10.13
N LYS A 88 22.90 11.43 10.34
CA LYS A 88 23.41 12.46 9.41
C LYS A 88 24.88 12.36 9.06
N THR A 89 25.67 11.71 9.92
CA THR A 89 27.11 11.56 9.74
C THR A 89 27.52 10.18 9.23
N ASP A 90 26.55 9.30 8.97
CA ASP A 90 26.81 7.96 8.47
C ASP A 90 27.00 7.91 6.96
N ALA A 91 27.36 6.72 6.46
CA ALA A 91 27.48 6.43 5.04
C ALA A 91 26.24 6.82 4.21
N TYR A 92 25.07 6.85 4.86
CA TYR A 92 23.83 7.42 4.33
C TYR A 92 22.90 7.77 5.49
N VAL A 93 22.09 8.81 5.32
CA VAL A 93 20.98 9.07 6.24
C VAL A 93 19.78 8.21 5.88
N THR A 94 19.45 8.14 4.59
CA THR A 94 18.40 7.28 4.05
C THR A 94 18.86 6.59 2.78
N LYS A 95 18.42 5.35 2.60
CA LYS A 95 18.58 4.56 1.37
C LYS A 95 17.21 4.11 0.90
N VAL A 96 16.74 4.71 -0.20
CA VAL A 96 15.37 4.57 -0.70
C VAL A 96 15.31 3.56 -1.85
N TYR A 97 14.46 2.56 -1.73
CA TYR A 97 14.07 1.65 -2.78
C TYR A 97 12.57 1.78 -3.05
N GLN A 98 12.22 2.18 -4.27
CA GLN A 98 10.84 2.51 -4.65
C GLN A 98 9.87 1.32 -4.57
N LEU A 99 8.58 1.65 -4.53
CA LEU A 99 7.47 0.69 -4.56
C LEU A 99 7.52 -0.17 -5.83
N SER A 100 7.82 -1.45 -5.66
CA SER A 100 7.96 -2.43 -6.74
C SER A 100 7.09 -3.67 -6.50
N ASN A 101 6.64 -4.32 -7.57
CA ASN A 101 6.02 -5.64 -7.52
C ASN A 101 7.03 -6.79 -7.69
N ASP A 102 8.32 -6.48 -7.86
CA ASP A 102 9.42 -7.45 -7.83
C ASP A 102 9.78 -7.77 -6.37
N ILE A 103 9.14 -8.81 -5.85
CA ILE A 103 9.24 -9.19 -4.43
C ILE A 103 10.63 -9.76 -4.10
N ASP A 104 11.24 -10.48 -5.04
CA ASP A 104 12.55 -11.12 -4.84
C ASP A 104 13.67 -10.06 -4.76
N ASP A 105 13.61 -9.03 -5.61
CA ASP A 105 14.53 -7.89 -5.55
C ASP A 105 14.40 -7.11 -4.23
N ILE A 106 13.17 -6.85 -3.77
CA ILE A 106 12.95 -6.21 -2.46
C ILE A 106 13.47 -7.06 -1.31
N TYR A 107 13.26 -8.38 -1.36
CA TYR A 107 13.81 -9.31 -0.38
C TYR A 107 15.34 -9.23 -0.34
N GLY A 108 16.00 -9.27 -1.51
CA GLY A 108 17.46 -9.13 -1.60
C GLY A 108 17.96 -7.82 -0.99
N LYS A 109 17.28 -6.70 -1.27
CA LYS A 109 17.60 -5.38 -0.70
C LYS A 109 17.42 -5.33 0.82
N LEU A 110 16.36 -5.93 1.35
CA LEU A 110 16.12 -6.04 2.78
C LEU A 110 17.21 -6.86 3.47
N MET A 111 17.57 -8.02 2.91
CA MET A 111 18.61 -8.87 3.47
C MET A 111 19.98 -8.20 3.45
N ALA A 112 20.25 -7.34 2.45
CA ALA A 112 21.52 -6.63 2.31
C ALA A 112 21.76 -5.52 3.35
N PHE A 113 20.74 -5.06 4.09
CA PHE A 113 20.97 -4.05 5.13
C PHE A 113 21.83 -4.57 6.27
N GLN A 114 22.68 -3.71 6.82
CA GLN A 114 23.53 -4.05 7.97
C GLN A 114 23.43 -2.93 8.99
N ALA A 115 23.26 -3.33 10.25
CA ALA A 115 23.29 -2.45 11.41
C ALA A 115 24.71 -1.89 11.56
N GLN A 116 24.89 -0.62 11.22
CA GLN A 116 26.17 0.08 11.35
C GLN A 116 25.90 1.57 11.45
N GLY A 117 26.92 2.32 11.86
CA GLY A 117 26.76 3.77 12.02
C GLY A 117 25.95 4.12 13.26
N GLY A 118 25.35 5.29 13.25
CA GLY A 118 24.86 6.01 14.41
C GLY A 118 26.02 6.66 15.17
N GLY A 119 25.81 6.93 16.44
CA GLY A 119 26.85 7.40 17.36
C GLY A 119 26.25 7.95 18.63
N ASP A 120 25.24 8.80 18.47
CA ASP A 120 24.32 9.22 19.51
C ASP A 120 22.96 8.54 19.36
N THR A 121 22.19 8.59 20.45
CA THR A 121 20.74 8.40 20.45
C THR A 121 20.18 9.77 20.82
N PRO A 122 19.17 10.34 20.14
CA PRO A 122 18.22 9.77 19.16
C PRO A 122 18.77 9.43 17.75
N GLU A 123 17.90 9.06 16.81
CA GLU A 123 18.28 8.72 15.41
C GLU A 123 17.46 9.53 14.38
N SER A 124 17.86 9.54 13.10
CA SER A 124 17.22 10.32 12.02
C SER A 124 15.89 9.75 11.47
N VAL A 125 15.05 9.24 12.38
CA VAL A 125 13.69 8.73 12.13
C VAL A 125 12.80 9.73 11.40
N ASN A 126 12.89 11.02 11.77
CA ASN A 126 12.09 12.10 11.20
C ASN A 126 12.30 12.22 9.67
N GLN A 127 13.55 12.17 9.24
CA GLN A 127 13.89 12.23 7.83
C GLN A 127 13.37 10.99 7.09
N ALA A 128 13.60 9.79 7.65
CA ALA A 128 13.16 8.55 7.03
C ALA A 128 11.63 8.48 6.84
N LEU A 129 10.86 8.87 7.88
CA LEU A 129 9.41 8.92 7.81
C LEU A 129 8.92 9.98 6.81
N ASN A 130 9.54 11.17 6.79
CA ASN A 130 9.17 12.20 5.83
C ASN A 130 9.39 11.74 4.38
N GLU A 131 10.51 11.07 4.12
CA GLU A 131 10.82 10.53 2.79
C GLU A 131 9.89 9.38 2.40
N ALA A 132 9.50 8.52 3.33
CA ALA A 132 8.49 7.49 3.10
C ALA A 132 7.15 8.10 2.65
N VAL A 133 6.76 9.25 3.21
CA VAL A 133 5.50 9.94 2.87
C VAL A 133 5.61 10.75 1.57
N THR A 134 6.79 11.30 1.26
CA THR A 134 6.95 12.30 0.19
C THR A 134 7.65 11.80 -1.06
N LYS A 135 8.62 10.89 -0.94
CA LYS A 135 9.48 10.42 -2.04
C LYS A 135 9.08 9.07 -2.63
N MET A 136 8.31 8.26 -1.89
CA MET A 136 7.76 7.01 -2.43
C MET A 136 6.68 7.28 -3.47
N GLU A 137 6.69 6.49 -4.55
CA GLU A 137 5.75 6.59 -5.68
C GLU A 137 4.37 5.98 -5.38
N TRP A 138 3.71 6.51 -4.35
CA TRP A 138 2.38 6.10 -3.94
C TRP A 138 1.34 6.34 -5.03
N SER A 139 0.40 5.40 -5.14
CA SER A 139 -0.81 5.58 -5.96
C SER A 139 -1.61 6.78 -5.49
N LYS A 140 -2.15 7.54 -6.44
CA LYS A 140 -3.09 8.64 -6.16
C LYS A 140 -4.53 8.16 -5.92
N SER A 141 -4.84 6.90 -6.23
CA SER A 141 -6.17 6.32 -6.00
C SER A 141 -6.40 6.08 -4.51
N ARG A 142 -7.66 6.25 -4.08
CA ARG A 142 -8.14 5.93 -2.73
C ARG A 142 -8.56 4.47 -2.57
N ASP A 143 -8.66 3.72 -3.67
CA ASP A 143 -8.98 2.29 -3.69
C ASP A 143 -7.75 1.41 -3.42
N VAL A 144 -6.60 2.03 -3.13
CA VAL A 144 -5.34 1.37 -2.79
C VAL A 144 -5.06 1.58 -1.31
N LEU A 145 -4.93 0.49 -0.57
CA LEU A 145 -4.46 0.53 0.82
C LEU A 145 -2.98 0.92 0.83
N LYS A 146 -2.61 1.98 1.56
CA LYS A 146 -1.23 2.48 1.66
C LYS A 146 -0.79 2.44 3.10
N VAL A 147 0.31 1.74 3.38
CA VAL A 147 0.80 1.54 4.75
C VAL A 147 2.30 1.77 4.81
N ILE A 148 2.73 2.52 5.82
CA ILE A 148 4.13 2.62 6.23
C ILE A 148 4.28 1.80 7.52
N PHE A 149 5.27 0.92 7.56
CA PHE A 149 5.75 0.29 8.79
C PHE A 149 7.10 0.87 9.15
N LEU A 150 7.14 1.69 10.20
CA LEU A 150 8.37 2.23 10.77
C LEU A 150 8.90 1.26 11.82
N VAL A 151 10.11 0.75 11.61
CA VAL A 151 10.73 -0.32 12.39
C VAL A 151 12.07 0.18 12.94
N GLY A 152 12.25 0.19 14.26
CA GLY A 152 13.48 0.68 14.88
C GLY A 152 13.47 0.59 16.39
N ASP A 153 14.62 0.88 17.01
CA ASP A 153 14.81 0.75 18.47
C ASP A 153 15.05 2.08 19.20
N ALA A 154 15.16 3.20 18.49
CA ALA A 154 15.44 4.53 19.05
C ALA A 154 14.39 5.61 18.67
N PRO A 155 14.24 6.67 19.50
CA PRO A 155 13.37 7.81 19.20
C PRO A 155 13.92 8.72 18.07
N PRO A 156 13.09 9.62 17.51
CA PRO A 156 13.53 10.63 16.54
C PRO A 156 14.34 11.78 17.17
N HIS A 157 15.33 12.31 16.43
CA HIS A 157 15.93 13.62 16.74
C HIS A 157 14.93 14.77 16.62
N MET A 158 14.60 15.40 17.75
CA MET A 158 13.68 16.55 17.81
C MET A 158 14.39 17.92 17.76
N ASP A 159 15.71 17.94 17.92
CA ASP A 159 16.57 19.13 17.93
C ASP A 159 17.13 19.50 16.54
N TYR A 160 17.11 18.56 15.60
CA TYR A 160 17.51 18.81 14.21
C TYR A 160 16.63 19.87 13.53
N LYS A 161 17.17 21.08 13.34
CA LYS A 161 16.44 22.27 12.87
C LYS A 161 15.86 22.16 11.45
N GLN A 162 16.48 21.36 10.58
CA GLN A 162 16.08 21.20 9.18
C GLN A 162 15.16 19.99 8.96
N ASP A 163 14.80 19.26 10.01
CA ASP A 163 13.96 18.07 9.90
C ASP A 163 12.48 18.41 9.94
N VAL A 164 11.70 17.74 9.10
CA VAL A 164 10.24 17.69 9.26
C VAL A 164 9.93 16.74 10.40
N LYS A 165 9.36 17.27 11.49
CA LYS A 165 9.04 16.48 12.66
C LYS A 165 7.94 15.46 12.35
N TYR A 166 8.03 14.29 12.98
CA TYR A 166 7.10 13.18 12.74
C TYR A 166 5.62 13.58 12.85
N PRO A 167 5.17 14.50 13.74
CA PRO A 167 3.75 14.87 13.78
C PRO A 167 3.29 15.51 12.47
N ASP A 168 4.14 16.26 11.78
CA ASP A 168 3.79 16.90 10.51
C ASP A 168 3.85 15.90 9.34
N SER A 169 4.82 14.98 9.36
CA SER A 169 4.86 13.85 8.43
C SER A 169 3.63 12.94 8.58
N CYS A 170 3.17 12.67 9.81
CA CYS A 170 1.95 11.91 10.09
C CYS A 170 0.70 12.64 9.60
N LYS A 171 0.57 13.96 9.86
CA LYS A 171 -0.54 14.77 9.29
C LYS A 171 -0.55 14.71 7.76
N LEU A 172 0.61 14.75 7.12
CA LEU A 172 0.71 14.63 5.67
C LEU A 172 0.35 13.22 5.18
N ALA A 173 0.78 12.18 5.89
CA ALA A 173 0.40 10.79 5.60
C ALA A 173 -1.12 10.61 5.64
N MET A 174 -1.78 11.13 6.68
CA MET A 174 -3.25 11.14 6.80
C MET A 174 -3.91 11.83 5.60
N LYS A 175 -3.41 12.99 5.17
CA LYS A 175 -3.95 13.70 3.98
C LYS A 175 -3.79 12.91 2.67
N LYS A 176 -2.83 11.97 2.61
CA LYS A 176 -2.55 11.12 1.45
C LYS A 176 -3.19 9.73 1.55
N ASP A 177 -4.03 9.49 2.55
CA ASP A 177 -4.63 8.19 2.85
C ASP A 177 -3.57 7.10 3.11
N ILE A 178 -2.45 7.48 3.77
CA ILE A 178 -1.36 6.58 4.16
C ILE A 178 -1.46 6.32 5.67
N ILE A 179 -1.56 5.05 6.04
CA ILE A 179 -1.53 4.59 7.43
C ILE A 179 -0.07 4.45 7.87
N VAL A 180 0.26 4.96 9.06
CA VAL A 180 1.61 4.78 9.65
C VAL A 180 1.48 3.89 10.87
N ASN A 181 2.16 2.75 10.83
CA ASN A 181 2.28 1.80 11.93
C ASN A 181 3.73 1.73 12.39
N THR A 182 3.94 1.61 13.71
CA THR A 182 5.27 1.52 14.31
C THR A 182 5.52 0.12 14.87
N ILE A 183 6.72 -0.41 14.65
CA ILE A 183 7.21 -1.67 15.20
C ILE A 183 8.45 -1.34 16.00
N GLN A 184 8.31 -1.35 17.33
CA GLN A 184 9.43 -1.15 18.22
C GLN A 184 10.30 -2.41 18.25
N CYS A 185 11.60 -2.22 18.05
CA CYS A 185 12.63 -3.21 18.34
C CYS A 185 13.24 -2.90 19.71
N GLY A 186 13.63 -3.95 20.46
CA GLY A 186 14.18 -3.78 21.81
C GLY A 186 13.14 -3.29 22.83
N SER A 187 13.63 -2.69 23.92
CA SER A 187 12.82 -2.32 25.10
C SER A 187 13.03 -0.88 25.58
N MET A 188 13.63 -0.02 24.76
CA MET A 188 13.88 1.38 25.11
C MET A 188 12.55 2.14 25.31
N GLY A 189 12.25 2.56 26.53
CA GLY A 189 10.96 3.18 26.87
C GLY A 189 10.71 4.54 26.19
N SER A 190 11.77 5.27 25.84
CA SER A 190 11.66 6.52 25.08
C SER A 190 11.32 6.31 23.60
N THR A 191 11.41 5.07 23.10
CA THR A 191 10.97 4.68 21.76
C THR A 191 9.46 4.39 21.79
N THR A 192 8.71 5.37 22.30
CA THR A 192 7.24 5.33 22.38
C THR A 192 6.65 6.49 21.55
N PRO A 193 5.49 6.29 20.89
CA PRO A 193 4.87 7.30 20.01
C PRO A 193 4.54 8.64 20.68
#